data_AF-A0A933EK71-F1
#
_entry.id   AF-A0A933EK71-F1
#
_cell.length_a   1.000
_cell.length_b   1.000
_cell.length_c   1.000
_cell.angle_alpha   90.00
_cell.angle_beta   90.00
_cell.angle_gamma   90.00
#
_symmetry.space_group_name_H-M   'P 1'
#
loop_
_entity.id
_entity.type
_entity.pdbx_description
1 polymer ?
#
loop_
_entity_poly.entity_id
_entity_poly.type
_entity_poly.pdbx_seq_one_letter_code
_entity_poly.pdbx_strand_id
1 'polypeptide(L)'
;MTRQSVIADYGISPQRVTAVGGGLSLGALPELPTRRPDAPLTVLFIGAELRRKGGDVLLQAFARTRAELAGVRLLCLTRGPIPPELPLDGVEVIAPTWDREIILGLFRRADLLVLPSRLETWGDVLLEAMAFGLPCIGVSGQAMGEIVEHERTGLIVPPDDVPALAAALTRLLRDPALRQTWGSAGRRRVETLFTWDEVVDRFAPAIERASQR
;
A
#
# COMPACT_ATOMS: atom_id res chain seq x y z
N MET A 1 0.74 -16.24 3.11
CA MET A 1 -0.50 -16.22 3.91
C MET A 1 -1.67 -16.84 3.13
N THR A 2 -1.95 -16.37 1.92
CA THR A 2 -3.04 -16.82 1.03
C THR A 2 -2.98 -18.31 0.70
N ARG A 3 -1.83 -18.81 0.22
CA ARG A 3 -1.65 -20.25 -0.06
C ARG A 3 -1.93 -21.11 1.18
N GLN A 4 -1.52 -20.63 2.34
CA GLN A 4 -1.66 -21.37 3.60
C GLN A 4 -3.12 -21.39 4.06
N SER A 5 -3.87 -20.29 3.90
CA SER A 5 -5.32 -20.26 4.12
C SER A 5 -6.05 -21.22 3.18
N VAL A 6 -5.75 -21.24 1.88
CA VAL A 6 -6.36 -22.21 0.95
C VAL A 6 -6.08 -23.67 1.37
N ILE A 7 -4.87 -23.98 1.81
CA ILE A 7 -4.50 -25.32 2.29
C ILE A 7 -5.24 -25.67 3.58
N ALA A 8 -5.20 -24.78 4.58
CA ALA A 8 -5.70 -25.05 5.92
C ALA A 8 -7.23 -25.01 5.98
N ASP A 9 -7.85 -23.98 5.41
CA ASP A 9 -9.29 -23.71 5.55
C ASP A 9 -10.14 -24.63 4.66
N TYR A 10 -9.58 -25.07 3.52
CA TYR A 10 -10.28 -25.93 2.55
C TYR A 10 -9.71 -27.36 2.49
N GLY A 11 -8.70 -27.69 3.29
CA GLY A 11 -8.11 -29.03 3.33
C GLY A 11 -7.44 -29.48 2.02
N ILE A 12 -6.98 -28.54 1.20
CA ILE A 12 -6.38 -28.86 -0.10
C ILE A 12 -4.91 -29.22 0.07
N SER A 13 -4.49 -30.34 -0.53
CA SER A 13 -3.08 -30.77 -0.55
C SER A 13 -2.16 -29.64 -1.03
N PRO A 14 -1.03 -29.36 -0.34
CA PRO A 14 -0.08 -28.33 -0.74
C PRO A 14 0.42 -28.49 -2.19
N GLN A 15 0.54 -29.71 -2.68
CA GLN A 15 0.99 -30.03 -4.05
C GLN A 15 -0.04 -29.67 -5.13
N ARG A 16 -1.26 -29.28 -4.72
CA ARG A 16 -2.35 -28.83 -5.59
C ARG A 16 -2.59 -27.32 -5.51
N VAL A 17 -1.81 -26.58 -4.72
CA VAL A 17 -1.95 -25.13 -4.57
C VAL A 17 -0.66 -24.44 -4.96
N THR A 18 -0.72 -23.60 -6.00
CA THR A 18 0.39 -22.72 -6.43
C THR A 18 -0.06 -21.28 -6.28
N ALA A 19 0.68 -20.47 -5.52
CA ALA A 19 0.46 -19.03 -5.47
C ALA A 19 1.25 -18.36 -6.60
N VAL A 20 0.58 -17.55 -7.41
CA VAL A 20 1.18 -16.88 -8.57
C VAL A 20 1.27 -15.36 -8.40
N GLY A 21 0.55 -14.81 -7.41
CA GLY A 21 0.43 -13.37 -7.14
C GLY A 21 -0.51 -12.67 -8.12
N GLY A 22 -0.56 -11.34 -8.03
CA GLY A 22 -1.27 -10.46 -8.95
C GLY A 22 -0.32 -9.44 -9.56
N GLY A 23 -0.50 -9.15 -10.85
CA GLY A 23 0.33 -8.21 -11.60
C GLY A 23 -0.05 -6.75 -11.35
N LEU A 24 0.92 -5.86 -11.53
CA LEU A 24 0.77 -4.42 -11.44
C LEU A 24 -0.29 -3.94 -12.44
N SER A 25 -1.23 -3.13 -11.95
CA SER A 25 -2.32 -2.57 -12.77
C SER A 25 -1.90 -1.34 -13.60
N LEU A 26 -0.60 -1.16 -13.86
CA LEU A 26 -0.04 -0.12 -14.72
C LEU A 26 0.43 -0.73 -16.03
N GLY A 27 0.19 -0.04 -17.14
CA GLY A 27 0.63 -0.50 -18.46
C GLY A 27 2.16 -0.54 -18.63
N ALA A 28 2.88 0.23 -17.80
CA ALA A 28 4.33 0.19 -17.68
C ALA A 28 4.75 0.71 -16.30
N LEU A 29 5.99 0.45 -15.91
CA LEU A 29 6.56 1.04 -14.71
C LEU A 29 6.69 2.57 -14.89
N PRO A 30 6.27 3.37 -13.90
CA PRO A 30 6.36 4.81 -14.00
C PRO A 30 7.81 5.28 -13.84
N GLU A 31 8.10 6.50 -14.27
CA GLU A 31 9.32 7.19 -13.86
C GLU A 31 9.27 7.52 -12.36
N LEU A 32 10.42 7.41 -11.69
CA LEU A 32 10.51 7.78 -10.28
C LEU A 32 10.37 9.31 -10.13
N PRO A 33 9.51 9.78 -9.21
CA PRO A 33 9.29 11.21 -9.04
C PRO A 33 10.52 11.90 -8.42
N THR A 34 10.90 13.04 -8.96
CA THR A 34 11.89 13.93 -8.34
C THR A 34 11.19 14.87 -7.37
N ARG A 35 11.49 14.74 -6.07
CA ARG A 35 10.93 15.63 -5.05
C ARG A 35 11.66 16.97 -5.02
N ARG A 36 10.87 18.05 -4.90
CA ARG A 36 11.42 19.37 -4.59
C ARG A 36 11.86 19.41 -3.11
N PRO A 37 13.06 19.93 -2.78
CA PRO A 37 13.57 19.94 -1.41
C PRO A 37 12.69 20.68 -0.39
N ASP A 38 11.93 21.68 -0.85
CA ASP A 38 11.05 22.55 -0.05
C ASP A 38 9.61 22.03 0.01
N ALA A 39 9.29 20.94 -0.68
CA ALA A 39 7.96 20.38 -0.66
C ALA A 39 7.64 19.77 0.72
N PRO A 40 6.39 19.89 1.18
CA PRO A 40 5.92 19.20 2.38
C PRO A 40 6.16 17.69 2.27
N LEU A 41 6.34 17.05 3.43
CA LEU A 41 6.20 15.60 3.49
C LEU A 41 4.72 15.22 3.39
N THR A 42 4.40 14.35 2.46
CA THR A 42 3.03 14.00 2.07
C THR A 42 2.79 12.50 2.26
N VAL A 43 1.82 12.17 3.10
CA VAL A 43 1.24 10.83 3.20
C VAL A 43 0.11 10.71 2.19
N LEU A 44 -0.03 9.55 1.55
CA LEU A 44 -1.10 9.26 0.62
C LEU A 44 -2.00 8.13 1.12
N PHE A 45 -3.30 8.35 1.02
CA PHE A 45 -4.33 7.33 1.18
C PHE A 45 -5.26 7.35 -0.02
N ILE A 46 -5.49 6.18 -0.61
CA ILE A 46 -6.47 5.97 -1.67
C ILE A 46 -7.33 4.78 -1.28
N GLY A 47 -8.61 5.01 -1.05
CA GLY A 47 -9.54 3.96 -0.66
C GLY A 47 -10.98 4.37 -0.92
N ALA A 48 -11.67 3.66 -1.82
CA ALA A 48 -13.03 4.04 -2.23
C ALA A 48 -14.06 4.03 -1.09
N GLU A 49 -13.81 3.29 0.00
CA GLU A 49 -14.72 3.22 1.15
C GLU A 49 -13.91 3.47 2.42
N LEU A 50 -14.02 4.67 2.98
CA LEU A 50 -13.17 5.16 4.07
C LEU A 50 -13.04 4.13 5.20
N ARG A 51 -14.17 3.68 5.78
CA ARG A 51 -14.17 2.77 6.92
C ARG A 51 -13.60 1.40 6.57
N ARG A 52 -14.07 0.78 5.49
CA ARG A 52 -13.54 -0.54 5.11
C ARG A 52 -12.04 -0.49 4.82
N LYS A 53 -11.56 0.58 4.19
CA LYS A 53 -10.15 0.82 3.88
C LYS A 53 -9.34 1.39 5.06
N GLY A 54 -9.96 1.56 6.23
CA GLY A 54 -9.32 2.01 7.47
C GLY A 54 -8.92 3.49 7.49
N GLY A 55 -9.45 4.30 6.58
CA GLY A 55 -9.17 5.73 6.52
C GLY A 55 -9.55 6.47 7.80
N ASP A 56 -10.55 6.00 8.55
CA ASP A 56 -10.90 6.51 9.88
C ASP A 56 -9.77 6.33 10.91
N VAL A 57 -9.13 5.15 10.92
CA VAL A 57 -7.96 4.85 11.77
C VAL A 57 -6.78 5.72 11.34
N LEU A 58 -6.56 5.86 10.03
CA LEU A 58 -5.50 6.70 9.49
C LEU A 58 -5.67 8.17 9.87
N LEU A 59 -6.88 8.73 9.78
CA LEU A 59 -7.12 10.12 10.13
C LEU A 59 -6.78 10.39 11.60
N GLN A 60 -7.17 9.48 12.50
CA GLN A 60 -6.82 9.57 13.92
C GLN A 60 -5.31 9.42 14.16
N ALA A 61 -4.65 8.47 13.49
CA ALA A 61 -3.21 8.25 13.61
C ALA A 61 -2.41 9.46 13.07
N PHE A 62 -2.82 10.00 11.93
CA PHE A 62 -2.20 11.16 11.30
C PHE A 62 -2.31 12.41 12.17
N ALA A 63 -3.44 12.62 12.86
CA ALA A 63 -3.58 13.72 13.81
C ALA A 63 -2.56 13.64 14.96
N ARG A 64 -2.29 12.43 15.48
CA ARG A 64 -1.24 12.21 16.49
C ARG A 64 0.15 12.48 15.93
N THR A 65 0.44 11.95 14.75
CA THR A 65 1.71 12.18 14.06
C THR A 65 1.97 13.67 13.81
N ARG A 66 0.97 14.44 13.38
CA ARG A 66 1.12 15.88 13.11
C ARG A 66 1.32 16.71 14.36
N ALA A 67 0.79 16.27 15.51
CA ALA A 67 1.08 16.90 16.80
C ALA A 67 2.59 16.82 17.16
N GLU A 68 3.29 15.82 16.65
CA GLU A 68 4.75 15.66 16.82
C GLU A 68 5.59 16.22 15.66
N LEU A 69 5.02 16.26 14.46
CA LEU A 69 5.70 16.62 13.22
C LEU A 69 4.90 17.69 12.46
N ALA A 70 5.27 18.96 12.66
CA ALA A 70 4.65 20.06 11.94
C ALA A 70 4.96 20.01 10.43
N GLY A 71 4.01 20.48 9.62
CA GLY A 71 4.20 20.66 8.17
C GLY A 71 3.99 19.41 7.31
N VAL A 72 3.68 18.25 7.90
CA VAL A 72 3.28 17.04 7.16
C VAL A 72 1.84 17.17 6.66
N ARG A 73 1.55 16.60 5.49
CA ARG A 73 0.22 16.61 4.86
C ARG A 73 -0.26 15.19 4.60
N LEU A 74 -1.58 14.99 4.58
CA LEU A 74 -2.22 13.77 4.12
C LEU A 74 -3.10 14.08 2.91
N LEU A 75 -2.84 13.44 1.78
CA LEU A 75 -3.79 13.41 0.65
C LEU A 75 -4.73 12.22 0.86
N CYS A 76 -6.03 12.51 0.99
CA CYS A 76 -7.05 11.50 1.24
C CYS A 76 -8.02 11.43 0.07
N LEU A 77 -7.91 10.39 -0.75
CA LEU A 77 -8.86 10.08 -1.82
C LEU A 77 -9.80 8.97 -1.36
N THR A 78 -11.07 9.32 -1.15
CA THR A 78 -12.13 8.40 -0.72
C THR A 78 -13.47 8.73 -1.37
N ARG A 79 -14.40 7.77 -1.42
CA ARG A 79 -15.81 8.05 -1.72
C ARG A 79 -16.58 8.24 -0.42
N GLY A 80 -17.66 9.02 -0.52
CA GLY A 80 -18.60 9.23 0.56
C GLY A 80 -18.15 10.28 1.56
N PRO A 81 -19.04 10.68 2.48
CA PRO A 81 -18.72 11.68 3.49
C PRO A 81 -17.68 11.13 4.47
N ILE A 82 -16.75 11.99 4.85
CA ILE A 82 -15.90 11.75 6.02
C ILE A 82 -16.72 12.15 7.25
N PRO A 83 -16.86 11.28 8.26
CA PRO A 83 -17.56 11.64 9.51
C PRO A 83 -16.99 12.93 10.12
N PRO A 84 -17.85 13.90 10.51
CA PRO A 84 -17.41 15.23 10.96
C PRO A 84 -16.59 15.21 12.25
N GLU A 85 -16.68 14.15 13.05
CA GLU A 85 -15.90 13.93 14.27
C GLU A 85 -14.44 13.55 14.02
N LEU A 86 -14.07 13.18 12.78
CA LEU A 86 -12.70 12.80 12.46
C LEU A 86 -11.79 14.02 12.27
N PRO A 87 -10.55 13.97 12.76
CA PRO A 87 -9.62 15.09 12.64
C PRO A 87 -9.16 15.27 11.20
N LEU A 88 -9.33 16.49 10.66
CA LEU A 88 -8.99 16.85 9.28
C LEU A 88 -7.91 17.94 9.15
N ASP A 89 -7.39 18.48 10.24
CA ASP A 89 -6.26 19.40 10.15
C ASP A 89 -5.08 18.71 9.43
N GLY A 90 -4.36 19.43 8.57
CA GLY A 90 -3.33 18.88 7.66
C GLY A 90 -3.81 17.86 6.61
N VAL A 91 -5.12 17.61 6.46
CA VAL A 91 -5.67 16.65 5.48
C VAL A 91 -6.25 17.39 4.27
N GLU A 92 -5.72 17.10 3.08
CA GLU A 92 -6.28 17.50 1.79
C GLU A 92 -7.21 16.38 1.30
N VAL A 93 -8.51 16.59 1.42
CA VAL A 93 -9.52 15.65 0.90
C VAL A 93 -9.64 15.84 -0.61
N ILE A 94 -9.25 14.83 -1.36
CA ILE A 94 -9.31 14.83 -2.81
C ILE A 94 -10.75 14.52 -3.24
N ALA A 95 -11.28 15.31 -4.18
CA ALA A 95 -12.59 15.06 -4.75
C ALA A 95 -12.68 13.60 -5.26
N PRO A 96 -13.76 12.86 -4.95
CA PRO A 96 -13.90 11.47 -5.36
C PRO A 96 -13.68 11.28 -6.87
N THR A 97 -12.58 10.64 -7.24
CA THR A 97 -12.23 10.34 -8.63
C THR A 97 -11.48 9.02 -8.74
N TRP A 98 -11.67 8.36 -9.89
CA TRP A 98 -10.98 7.13 -10.28
C TRP A 98 -10.28 7.32 -11.62
N ASP A 99 -10.11 8.58 -12.00
CA ASP A 99 -9.30 8.98 -13.13
C ASP A 99 -7.84 8.60 -12.89
N ARG A 100 -7.27 7.88 -13.86
CA ARG A 100 -5.92 7.34 -13.74
C ARG A 100 -4.87 8.43 -13.73
N GLU A 101 -5.01 9.49 -14.52
CA GLU A 101 -4.03 10.57 -14.57
C GLU A 101 -3.96 11.30 -13.23
N ILE A 102 -5.12 11.59 -12.63
CA ILE A 102 -5.20 12.22 -11.31
C ILE A 102 -4.55 11.32 -10.25
N ILE A 103 -4.87 10.02 -10.23
CA ILE A 103 -4.29 9.06 -9.27
C ILE A 103 -2.76 8.98 -9.43
N LEU A 104 -2.25 8.89 -10.66
CA LEU A 104 -0.80 8.90 -10.92
C LEU A 104 -0.17 10.21 -10.46
N GLY A 105 -0.87 11.34 -10.59
CA GLY A 105 -0.46 12.63 -10.02
C GLY A 105 -0.35 12.62 -8.50
N LEU A 106 -1.23 11.90 -7.79
CA LEU A 106 -1.18 11.75 -6.33
C LEU A 106 0.04 10.96 -5.89
N PHE A 107 0.37 9.85 -6.57
CA PHE A 107 1.57 9.07 -6.27
C PHE A 107 2.84 9.90 -6.41
N ARG A 108 2.95 10.71 -7.49
CA ARG A 108 4.10 11.61 -7.71
C ARG A 108 4.26 12.69 -6.62
N ARG A 109 3.17 13.02 -5.91
CA ARG A 109 3.13 14.04 -4.85
C ARG A 109 3.32 13.46 -3.44
N ALA A 110 3.44 12.14 -3.30
CA ALA A 110 3.51 11.45 -2.02
C ALA A 110 4.95 11.04 -1.67
N ASP A 111 5.22 10.82 -0.38
CA ASP A 111 6.49 10.24 0.12
C ASP A 111 6.30 8.88 0.77
N LEU A 112 5.06 8.52 1.11
CA LEU A 112 4.67 7.18 1.52
C LEU A 112 3.18 6.98 1.28
N LEU A 113 2.77 5.72 1.11
CA LEU A 113 1.37 5.33 1.04
C LEU A 113 0.96 4.55 2.28
N VAL A 114 -0.24 4.79 2.78
CA VAL A 114 -0.80 4.08 3.94
C VAL A 114 -2.15 3.48 3.56
N LEU A 115 -2.29 2.17 3.77
CA LEU A 115 -3.52 1.42 3.52
C LEU A 115 -3.81 0.51 4.72
N PRO A 116 -4.44 1.02 5.79
CA PRO A 116 -4.78 0.24 6.97
C PRO A 116 -6.13 -0.48 6.79
N SER A 117 -6.33 -1.10 5.62
CA SER A 117 -7.61 -1.70 5.25
C SER A 117 -7.96 -2.89 6.13
N ARG A 118 -9.18 -2.88 6.67
CA ARG A 118 -9.75 -3.98 7.46
C ARG A 118 -10.09 -5.20 6.60
N LEU A 119 -10.38 -4.96 5.32
CA LEU A 119 -10.67 -6.00 4.33
C LEU A 119 -9.98 -5.68 3.02
N GLU A 120 -8.94 -6.44 2.71
CA GLU A 120 -8.15 -6.28 1.49
C GLU A 120 -7.95 -7.62 0.78
N THR A 121 -8.33 -7.66 -0.50
CA THR A 121 -8.21 -8.86 -1.32
C THR A 121 -6.79 -9.03 -1.84
N TRP A 122 -6.18 -7.96 -2.32
CA TRP A 122 -4.80 -7.95 -2.83
C TRP A 122 -4.08 -6.68 -2.42
N GLY A 123 -4.59 -5.52 -2.83
CA GLY A 123 -4.01 -4.21 -2.52
C GLY A 123 -3.20 -3.63 -3.67
N ASP A 124 -3.80 -3.54 -4.88
CA ASP A 124 -3.14 -2.99 -6.07
C ASP A 124 -2.51 -1.62 -5.84
N VAL A 125 -3.15 -0.77 -5.03
CA VAL A 125 -2.64 0.55 -4.67
C VAL A 125 -1.27 0.50 -3.97
N LEU A 126 -0.95 -0.58 -3.24
CA LEU A 126 0.36 -0.80 -2.65
C LEU A 126 1.41 -1.10 -3.73
N LEU A 127 1.07 -1.94 -4.72
CA LEU A 127 1.94 -2.22 -5.86
C LEU A 127 2.18 -0.96 -6.69
N GLU A 128 1.14 -0.18 -6.94
CA GLU A 128 1.24 1.09 -7.65
C GLU A 128 2.13 2.08 -6.88
N ALA A 129 1.93 2.24 -5.57
CA ALA A 129 2.79 3.08 -4.74
C ALA A 129 4.26 2.63 -4.75
N MET A 130 4.51 1.33 -4.60
CA MET A 130 5.86 0.76 -4.69
C MET A 130 6.46 0.94 -6.09
N ALA A 131 5.65 0.88 -7.15
CA ALA A 131 6.10 1.21 -8.50
C ALA A 131 6.51 2.68 -8.61
N PHE A 132 5.92 3.61 -7.84
CA PHE A 132 6.42 4.99 -7.71
C PHE A 132 7.58 5.15 -6.73
N GLY A 133 8.13 4.06 -6.19
CA GLY A 133 9.23 4.09 -5.23
C GLY A 133 8.80 4.59 -3.85
N LEU A 134 7.53 4.42 -3.49
CA LEU A 134 7.03 4.82 -2.17
C LEU A 134 7.12 3.65 -1.19
N PRO A 135 7.70 3.85 0.01
CA PRO A 135 7.49 2.92 1.11
C PRO A 135 6.01 2.90 1.49
N CYS A 136 5.50 1.72 1.85
CA CYS A 136 4.10 1.54 2.18
C CYS A 136 3.88 1.11 3.64
N ILE A 137 2.80 1.57 4.26
CA ILE A 137 2.31 1.04 5.54
C ILE A 137 1.00 0.28 5.28
N GLY A 138 0.97 -1.00 5.62
CA GLY A 138 -0.22 -1.83 5.61
C GLY A 138 -0.51 -2.43 6.98
N VAL A 139 -1.51 -3.31 7.05
CA VAL A 139 -1.87 -4.04 8.27
C VAL A 139 -1.67 -5.55 8.11
N SER A 140 -1.47 -6.22 9.24
CA SER A 140 -1.34 -7.69 9.31
C SER A 140 -2.68 -8.39 9.13
N GLY A 141 -2.65 -9.71 8.87
CA GLY A 141 -3.84 -10.54 8.75
C GLY A 141 -4.59 -10.42 7.42
N GLN A 142 -4.00 -9.75 6.42
CA GLN A 142 -4.54 -9.60 5.06
C GLN A 142 -3.43 -9.82 4.01
N ALA A 143 -3.76 -9.79 2.73
CA ALA A 143 -2.82 -9.99 1.61
C ALA A 143 -1.64 -8.98 1.57
N MET A 144 -1.76 -7.86 2.29
CA MET A 144 -0.75 -6.79 2.29
C MET A 144 0.65 -7.25 2.70
N GLY A 145 0.76 -8.22 3.61
CA GLY A 145 2.06 -8.78 4.02
C GLY A 145 2.75 -9.63 2.94
N GLU A 146 2.03 -9.97 1.85
CA GLU A 146 2.62 -10.62 0.67
C GLU A 146 3.23 -9.58 -0.29
N ILE A 147 2.71 -8.35 -0.27
CA ILE A 147 3.18 -7.24 -1.10
C ILE A 147 4.27 -6.46 -0.37
N VAL A 148 3.98 -5.98 0.83
CA VAL A 148 4.87 -5.17 1.66
C VAL A 148 5.68 -6.06 2.59
N GLU A 149 7.00 -6.04 2.41
CA GLU A 149 7.94 -6.75 3.27
C GLU A 149 8.28 -5.85 4.47
N HIS A 150 7.89 -6.29 5.66
CA HIS A 150 8.08 -5.54 6.91
C HIS A 150 9.56 -5.17 7.12
N GLU A 151 9.80 -3.91 7.45
CA GLU A 151 11.12 -3.30 7.67
C GLU A 151 12.08 -3.35 6.46
N ARG A 152 11.54 -3.60 5.26
CA ARG A 152 12.34 -3.70 4.03
C ARG A 152 11.77 -2.88 2.87
N THR A 153 10.46 -2.95 2.66
CA THR A 153 9.75 -2.12 1.66
C THR A 153 8.70 -1.22 2.30
N GLY A 154 8.58 -1.26 3.63
CA GLY A 154 7.49 -0.64 4.36
C GLY A 154 7.27 -1.22 5.74
N LEU A 155 6.11 -0.94 6.33
CA LEU A 155 5.73 -1.45 7.65
C LEU A 155 4.39 -2.18 7.58
N ILE A 156 4.25 -3.20 8.42
CA ILE A 156 3.01 -3.93 8.65
C ILE A 156 2.70 -3.73 10.12
N VAL A 157 1.52 -3.18 10.42
CA VAL A 157 1.08 -2.91 11.80
C VAL A 157 -0.15 -3.75 12.16
N PRO A 158 -0.53 -3.86 13.43
CA PRO A 158 -1.82 -4.45 13.80
C PRO A 158 -2.99 -3.64 13.20
N PRO A 159 -4.07 -4.31 12.73
CA PRO A 159 -5.27 -3.61 12.29
C PRO A 159 -5.93 -2.86 13.44
N ASP A 160 -6.62 -1.75 13.15
CA ASP A 160 -7.35 -0.94 14.13
C ASP A 160 -6.52 -0.36 15.29
N ASP A 161 -5.19 -0.39 15.18
CA ASP A 161 -4.27 0.14 16.19
C ASP A 161 -3.76 1.54 15.79
N VAL A 162 -4.51 2.57 16.24
CA VAL A 162 -4.15 3.98 16.02
C VAL A 162 -2.76 4.33 16.57
N PRO A 163 -2.37 3.96 17.81
CA PRO A 163 -1.01 4.16 18.30
C PRO A 163 0.07 3.54 17.41
N ALA A 164 -0.07 2.28 17.00
CA ALA A 164 0.93 1.60 16.18
C ALA A 164 1.05 2.23 14.79
N LEU A 165 -0.08 2.60 14.19
CA LEU A 165 -0.09 3.29 12.89
C LEU A 165 0.57 4.67 12.98
N ALA A 166 0.32 5.42 14.05
CA ALA A 166 0.96 6.71 14.29
C ALA A 166 2.47 6.57 14.48
N ALA A 167 2.93 5.56 15.22
CA ALA A 167 4.35 5.28 15.39
C ALA A 167 5.04 4.92 14.07
N ALA A 168 4.38 4.10 13.23
CA ALA A 168 4.86 3.74 11.90
C ALA A 168 4.96 4.96 10.96
N LEU A 169 3.93 5.82 10.97
CA LEU A 169 3.94 7.10 10.26
C LEU A 169 5.11 7.97 10.71
N THR A 170 5.27 8.20 12.01
CA THR A 170 6.33 9.04 12.58
C THR A 170 7.71 8.52 12.22
N ARG A 171 7.94 7.20 12.28
CA ARG A 171 9.22 6.58 11.89
C ARG A 171 9.56 6.88 10.43
N LEU A 172 8.62 6.61 9.51
CA LEU A 172 8.85 6.86 8.09
C LEU A 172 8.98 8.35 7.79
N LEU A 173 8.23 9.24 8.46
CA LEU A 173 8.28 10.69 8.20
C LEU A 173 9.55 11.36 8.76
N ARG A 174 10.14 10.84 9.84
CA ARG A 174 11.39 11.38 10.40
C ARG A 174 12.64 10.98 9.62
N ASP A 175 12.63 9.83 8.95
CA ASP A 175 13.84 9.26 8.34
C ASP A 175 13.78 9.28 6.80
N PRO A 176 14.36 10.30 6.13
CA PRO A 176 14.41 10.36 4.66
C PRO A 176 15.24 9.22 4.05
N ALA A 177 16.31 8.77 4.70
CA ALA A 177 17.14 7.68 4.20
C ALA A 177 16.40 6.35 4.21
N LEU A 178 15.58 6.12 5.25
CA LEU A 178 14.70 4.98 5.35
C LEU A 178 13.65 5.00 4.24
N ARG A 179 12.99 6.15 4.01
CA ARG A 179 12.01 6.29 2.92
C ARG A 179 12.62 5.98 1.57
N GLN A 180 13.80 6.53 1.28
CA GLN A 180 14.49 6.29 0.01
C GLN A 180 14.88 4.81 -0.15
N THR A 181 15.45 4.22 0.90
CA THR A 181 15.93 2.83 0.87
C THR A 181 14.78 1.84 0.70
N TRP A 182 13.71 1.98 1.49
CA TRP A 182 12.56 1.09 1.44
C TRP A 182 11.68 1.34 0.22
N GLY A 183 11.56 2.59 -0.22
CA GLY A 183 10.91 2.93 -1.49
C GLY A 183 11.61 2.27 -2.68
N SER A 184 12.93 2.37 -2.75
CA SER A 184 13.74 1.72 -3.79
C SER A 184 13.66 0.19 -3.74
N ALA A 185 13.64 -0.39 -2.52
CA ALA A 185 13.45 -1.82 -2.34
C ALA A 185 12.05 -2.28 -2.79
N GLY A 186 11.02 -1.49 -2.49
CA GLY A 186 9.65 -1.74 -2.95
C GLY A 186 9.55 -1.69 -4.47
N ARG A 187 10.17 -0.70 -5.10
CA ARG A 187 10.26 -0.60 -6.57
C ARG A 187 10.87 -1.84 -7.20
N ARG A 188 12.06 -2.26 -6.73
CA ARG A 188 12.72 -3.49 -7.22
C ARG A 188 11.86 -4.73 -7.01
N ARG A 189 11.13 -4.80 -5.91
CA ARG A 189 10.23 -5.92 -5.63
C ARG A 189 9.08 -5.98 -6.65
N VAL A 190 8.51 -4.84 -7.04
CA VAL A 190 7.49 -4.79 -8.10
C VAL A 190 8.07 -5.25 -9.43
N GLU A 191 9.24 -4.73 -9.81
CA GLU A 191 9.94 -5.09 -11.04
C GLU A 191 10.21 -6.59 -11.19
N THR A 192 10.58 -7.25 -10.09
CA THR A 192 11.03 -8.65 -10.11
C THR A 192 9.95 -9.66 -9.79
N LEU A 193 8.84 -9.25 -9.17
CA LEU A 193 7.82 -10.18 -8.71
C LEU A 193 6.41 -9.83 -9.14
N PHE A 194 6.10 -8.58 -9.47
CA PHE A 194 4.71 -8.15 -9.63
C PHE A 194 4.45 -7.46 -10.97
N THR A 195 5.31 -7.61 -11.97
CA THR A 195 4.91 -7.33 -13.36
C THR A 195 4.03 -8.46 -13.88
N TRP A 196 3.25 -8.20 -14.93
CA TRP A 196 2.44 -9.26 -15.54
C TRP A 196 3.29 -10.36 -16.16
N ASP A 197 4.43 -10.02 -16.76
CA ASP A 197 5.39 -10.98 -17.30
C ASP A 197 5.86 -11.96 -16.21
N GLU A 198 6.28 -11.43 -15.05
CA GLU A 198 6.72 -12.25 -13.92
C GLU A 198 5.59 -13.13 -13.33
N VAL A 199 4.35 -12.63 -13.33
CA VAL A 199 3.18 -13.41 -12.90
C VAL A 199 2.89 -14.54 -13.89
N VAL A 200 2.97 -14.27 -15.19
CA VAL A 200 2.76 -15.25 -16.25
C VAL A 200 3.84 -16.34 -16.19
N ASP A 201 5.10 -15.98 -15.97
CA ASP A 201 6.21 -16.94 -15.84
C ASP A 201 6.04 -17.92 -14.68
N ARG A 202 5.32 -17.52 -13.61
CA ARG A 202 4.92 -18.43 -12.53
C ARG A 202 3.66 -19.21 -12.84
N PHE A 203 2.71 -18.60 -13.56
CA PHE A 203 1.40 -19.16 -13.84
C PHE A 203 1.42 -20.22 -14.96
N ALA A 204 2.08 -19.96 -16.08
CA ALA A 204 2.09 -20.86 -17.24
C ALA A 204 2.61 -22.27 -16.89
N PRO A 205 3.75 -22.45 -16.18
CA PRO A 205 4.20 -23.77 -15.78
C PRO A 205 3.24 -24.47 -14.80
N ALA A 206 2.47 -23.72 -14.01
CA ALA A 206 1.48 -24.28 -13.10
C ALA A 206 0.28 -24.87 -13.84
N ILE A 207 -0.16 -24.22 -14.93
CA ILE A 207 -1.22 -24.72 -15.81
C ILE A 207 -0.73 -25.95 -16.60
N GLU A 208 0.48 -25.93 -17.14
CA GLU A 208 1.06 -27.07 -17.86
C GLU A 208 1.16 -28.33 -16.98
N ARG A 209 1.59 -28.19 -15.72
CA ARG A 209 1.60 -29.31 -14.78
C ARG A 209 0.20 -29.83 -14.46
N ALA A 210 -0.81 -28.96 -14.50
CA ALA A 210 -2.19 -29.34 -14.22
C ALA A 210 -2.85 -30.05 -15.40
N SER A 211 -2.48 -29.72 -16.64
CA SER A 211 -3.02 -30.36 -17.85
C SER A 211 -2.45 -31.77 -18.11
N GLN A 212 -1.36 -32.13 -17.46
CA GLN A 212 -0.71 -33.45 -17.56
C GLN A 212 -1.21 -34.47 -16.51
N ARG A 213 -2.17 -34.10 -15.67
CA ARG A 213 -2.76 -34.96 -14.62
C ARG A 213 -4.15 -35.43 -15.04
#